data_AF-A0A256G6L2-F1
#
_entry.id   AF-A0A256G6L2-F1
#
_cell.length_a   1.000
_cell.length_b   1.000
_cell.length_c   1.000
_cell.angle_alpha   90.00
_cell.angle_beta   90.00
_cell.angle_gamma   90.00
#
_symmetry.space_group_name_H-M   'P 1'
#
loop_
_entity.id
_entity.type
_entity.pdbx_description
1 polymer ?
#
loop_
_entity_poly.entity_id
_entity_poly.type
_entity_poly.pdbx_seq_one_letter_code
_entity_poly.pdbx_strand_id
1 'polypeptide(L)' 'MSIKRGADGVYSGTAFDPQRDMSYKLTVTENGDKMTTRGCIVAGLLCKAIDWTRIN' A
#
# COMPACT_ATOMS: atom_id res chain seq x y z
N MET A 1 -6.28 -7.24 7.92
CA MET A 1 -5.69 -5.99 7.36
C MET A 1 -5.49 -5.01 8.49
N SER A 2 -4.38 -4.26 8.51
CA SER A 2 -4.17 -3.13 9.43
C SER A 2 -3.70 -1.92 8.63
N ILE A 3 -4.17 -0.71 8.97
CA ILE A 3 -3.71 0.54 8.35
C ILE A 3 -3.68 1.65 9.39
N LYS A 4 -2.60 2.41 9.41
CA LYS A 4 -2.39 3.55 10.32
C LYS A 4 -2.12 4.80 9.50
N ARG A 5 -2.81 5.88 9.84
CA ARG A 5 -2.61 7.20 9.25
C ARG A 5 -1.29 7.79 9.74
N GLY A 6 -0.47 8.27 8.81
CA GLY A 6 0.69 9.13 9.03
C GLY A 6 0.39 10.57 8.65
N ALA A 7 1.45 11.35 8.41
CA ALA A 7 1.34 12.72 7.92
C ALA A 7 1.05 12.77 6.41
N ASP A 8 0.49 13.89 5.94
CA ASP A 8 0.46 14.28 4.52
C ASP A 8 -0.06 13.20 3.56
N GLY A 9 -1.18 12.55 3.92
CA GLY A 9 -1.81 11.53 3.06
C GLY A 9 -1.03 10.21 2.98
N VAL A 10 -0.04 10.00 3.85
CA VAL A 10 0.71 8.74 3.95
C VAL A 10 0.05 7.82 4.97
N TYR A 11 -0.05 6.54 4.63
CA TYR A 11 -0.54 5.48 5.51
C TYR A 11 0.42 4.29 5.47
N SER A 12 0.49 3.54 6.56
CA SER A 12 1.31 2.32 6.62
C SER A 12 0.56 1.19 7.32
N GLY A 13 0.84 -0.05 6.92
CA GLY A 13 0.11 -1.18 7.48
C GLY A 13 0.44 -2.52 6.84
N THR A 14 -0.50 -3.45 6.98
CA THR A 14 -0.43 -4.79 6.41
C THR A 14 -1.72 -5.15 5.66
N ALA A 15 -1.58 -5.77 4.49
CA ALA A 15 -2.68 -6.36 3.74
C ALA A 15 -2.37 -7.80 3.35
N PHE A 16 -3.43 -8.60 3.28
CA PHE A 16 -3.40 -9.96 2.78
C PHE A 16 -3.86 -9.96 1.33
N ASP A 17 -3.07 -10.54 0.43
CA ASP A 17 -3.43 -10.77 -0.98
C ASP A 17 -3.89 -12.24 -1.14
N PRO A 18 -5.19 -12.50 -1.29
CA PRO A 18 -5.71 -13.86 -1.43
C PRO A 18 -5.29 -14.52 -2.75
N GLN A 19 -4.90 -13.75 -3.78
CA GLN A 19 -4.44 -14.32 -5.05
C GLN A 19 -3.10 -15.04 -4.90
N ARG A 20 -2.32 -14.64 -3.90
CA ARG A 20 -0.97 -15.16 -3.64
C ARG A 20 -0.85 -15.86 -2.28
N ASP A 21 -1.92 -15.87 -1.48
CA ASP A 21 -1.96 -16.38 -0.11
C ASP A 21 -0.84 -15.81 0.77
N MET A 22 -0.61 -14.49 0.67
CA MET A 22 0.52 -13.80 1.32
C MET A 22 0.10 -12.51 1.99
N SER A 23 0.75 -12.20 3.11
CA SER A 23 0.63 -10.89 3.79
C SER A 23 1.82 -10.00 3.49
N TYR A 24 1.55 -8.74 3.13
CA TYR A 24 2.54 -7.74 2.76
C TYR A 24 2.53 -6.59 3.76
N LYS A 25 3.73 -6.05 4.07
CA LYS A 25 3.83 -4.70 4.59
C LYS A 25 3.62 -3.72 3.45
N LEU A 26 2.81 -2.71 3.67
CA LEU A 26 2.48 -1.73 2.66
C LEU A 26 2.52 -0.29 3.18
N THR A 27 2.81 0.60 2.25
CA THR A 27 2.61 2.05 2.38
C THR A 27 1.60 2.48 1.33
N VAL A 28 0.68 3.37 1.72
CA VAL A 28 -0.23 4.06 0.81
C VAL A 28 0.09 5.54 0.84
N THR A 29 0.13 6.17 -0.32
CA THR A 29 0.29 7.63 -0.44
C THR A 29 -0.84 8.17 -1.29
N GLU A 30 -1.62 9.08 -0.72
CA GLU A 30 -2.69 9.80 -1.41
C GLU A 30 -2.25 11.22 -1.76
N ASN A 31 -2.56 11.65 -2.98
CA ASN A 31 -2.35 13.02 -3.44
C ASN A 31 -3.51 13.43 -4.36
N GLY A 32 -4.51 14.09 -3.77
CA GLY A 32 -5.76 14.46 -4.44
C GLY A 32 -6.52 13.22 -4.95
N ASP A 33 -6.58 13.08 -6.27
CA ASP A 33 -7.25 11.97 -6.96
C ASP A 33 -6.31 10.84 -7.36
N LYS A 34 -5.04 10.91 -6.94
CA LYS A 34 -4.05 9.86 -7.15
C LYS A 34 -3.76 9.14 -5.85
N MET A 35 -3.61 7.82 -5.94
CA MET A 35 -3.17 6.99 -4.82
C MET A 35 -2.11 6.00 -5.31
N THR A 36 -1.01 5.89 -4.59
CA THR A 36 0.01 4.86 -4.83
C THR A 36 -0.01 3.86 -3.68
N THR A 37 -0.14 2.58 -3.99
CA THR A 37 0.07 1.48 -3.03
C THR A 37 1.41 0.84 -3.29
N ARG A 38 2.27 0.78 -2.27
CA ARG A 38 3.57 0.13 -2.36
C ARG A 38 3.64 -1.01 -1.36
N GLY A 39 3.74 -2.25 -1.86
CA GLY A 39 3.94 -3.44 -1.04
C GLY A 39 5.36 -3.96 -1.19
N CYS A 40 5.97 -4.43 -0.09
CA CYS A 40 7.27 -5.10 -0.13
C CYS A 40 7.20 -6.47 0.56
N ILE A 41 7.92 -7.45 0.03
CA ILE A 41 8.13 -8.78 0.64
C ILE A 41 9.51 -8.87 1.31
N VAL A 42 9.73 -9.96 2.06
CA VAL A 42 10.96 -10.42 2.75
C VAL A 42 12.00 -9.31 2.97
N ALA A 43 12.04 -8.78 4.19
CA ALA A 43 12.98 -7.73 4.61
C ALA A 43 12.94 -6.42 3.79
N GLY A 44 11.94 -6.21 2.93
CA GLY A 44 11.80 -4.98 2.15
C GLY A 44 12.56 -4.97 0.81
N LEU A 45 13.14 -6.11 0.40
CA LEU A 45 14.03 -6.19 -0.76
C LEU A 45 13.29 -6.13 -2.10
N LEU A 46 12.10 -6.73 -2.17
CA LEU A 46 11.30 -6.78 -3.40
C LEU A 46 10.03 -6.00 -3.17
N CYS A 47 9.98 -4.79 -3.74
CA CYS A 47 8.86 -3.87 -3.63
C CYS A 47 8.19 -3.70 -4.99
N LYS A 48 6.86 -3.66 -4.99
CA LYS A 48 6.07 -3.21 -6.16
C LYS A 48 5.17 -2.06 -5.75
N ALA A 49 5.06 -1.09 -6.65
CA ALA A 49 4.14 0.02 -6.54
C ALA A 49 3.07 -0.12 -7.63
N ILE A 50 1.83 0.20 -7.27
CA ILE A 50 0.68 0.27 -8.17
C ILE A 50 0.03 1.64 -7.94
N ASP A 51 -0.21 2.34 -9.03
CA ASP A 51 -0.89 3.62 -9.04
C ASP A 51 -2.37 3.43 -9.36
N TRP A 52 -3.18 4.21 -8.67
CA TRP A 52 -4.64 4.21 -8.74
C TRP A 52 -5.12 5.63 -8.98
N THR A 53 -6.22 5.74 -9.71
CA THR A 53 -6.96 6.99 -9.90
C THR A 53 -8.32 6.85 -9.21
N ARG A 54 -8.71 7.88 -8.46
CA ARG A 54 -10.04 7.95 -7.83
C ARG A 54 -11.12 7.79 -8.89
N ILE A 55 -12.08 6.91 -8.63
CA ILE A 55 -13.32 6.84 -9.41
C ILE A 55 -14.31 7.85 -8.84
N ASN A 56 -15.07 8.51 -9.71
CA ASN A 56 -16.03 9.58 -9.35
C ASN A 56 -17.27 9.04 -8.63
#